data_AF-A0ABD1NIK3-F1
#
_entry.id   AF-A0ABD1NIK3-F1
#
_cell.length_a   1.000
_cell.length_b   1.000
_cell.length_c   1.000
_cell.angle_alpha   90.00
_cell.angle_beta   90.00
_cell.angle_gamma   90.00
#
_symmetry.space_group_name_H-M   'P 1'
#
loop_
_entity.id
_entity.type
_entity.pdbx_description
1 polymer ?
#
loop_
_entity_poly.entity_id
_entity_poly.type
_entity_poly.pdbx_seq_one_letter_code
_entity_poly.pdbx_strand_id
1 'polypeptide(L)'
;MVDNRSKKLKVEENLEEEYIDEELILSFEKFQEVQEELAEINEKQSNEVLKVEQQYHEIRKTIYDKRNQIIKTLPNFWLKAFMSHPVLNDILNHEERENFNPNPYFENEKLTKAFTILEDGTTKITTTPIKWKEGKLTCEQEDDEEDEDTNDEIVGDYQYSPELIHLVLEEERERKNR
;
A
#
# COMPACT_ATOMS: atom_id res chain seq x y z
N MET A 1 -83.57 -17.80 19.30
CA MET A 1 -83.35 -16.34 19.21
C MET A 1 -82.17 -15.99 20.10
N VAL A 2 -81.32 -15.12 19.58
CA VAL A 2 -79.98 -14.72 20.05
C VAL A 2 -80.06 -13.96 21.36
N ASP A 3 -79.07 -14.12 22.25
CA ASP A 3 -78.49 -12.97 22.96
C ASP A 3 -77.07 -13.21 23.48
N ASN A 4 -76.15 -12.39 22.96
CA ASN A 4 -74.76 -12.23 23.36
C ASN A 4 -74.66 -11.39 24.65
N ARG A 5 -73.72 -11.72 25.57
CA ARG A 5 -72.71 -10.77 26.10
C ARG A 5 -71.80 -11.34 27.21
N SER A 6 -70.52 -11.40 26.86
CA SER A 6 -69.37 -10.86 27.61
C SER A 6 -69.00 -11.44 28.98
N LYS A 7 -67.93 -12.26 28.99
CA LYS A 7 -66.86 -12.17 30.00
C LYS A 7 -65.49 -12.32 29.34
N LYS A 8 -64.74 -11.22 29.33
CA LYS A 8 -63.29 -11.13 29.05
C LYS A 8 -62.53 -12.12 29.94
N LEU A 9 -61.58 -12.84 29.33
CA LEU A 9 -60.41 -13.57 29.86
C LEU A 9 -59.81 -14.23 28.60
N LYS A 10 -58.51 -14.24 28.29
CA LYS A 10 -57.29 -13.84 28.97
C LYS A 10 -56.19 -13.93 27.88
N VAL A 11 -55.30 -12.93 27.86
CA VAL A 11 -53.89 -13.01 27.43
C VAL A 11 -53.52 -14.15 26.47
N GLU A 12 -53.24 -13.81 25.23
CA GLU A 12 -52.11 -14.37 24.50
C GLU A 12 -51.42 -13.16 23.85
N GLU A 13 -50.55 -12.54 24.66
CA GLU A 13 -49.39 -11.88 24.11
C GLU A 13 -48.68 -12.91 23.24
N ASN A 14 -48.68 -12.69 21.92
CA ASN A 14 -47.64 -13.22 21.04
C ASN A 14 -46.31 -12.56 21.44
N LEU A 15 -45.81 -12.94 22.61
CA LEU A 15 -44.39 -12.93 22.89
C LEU A 15 -43.91 -14.27 22.34
N GLU A 16 -43.69 -14.31 21.03
CA GLU A 16 -42.64 -15.17 20.49
C GLU A 16 -41.34 -14.63 21.13
N GLU A 17 -41.09 -15.04 22.38
CA GLU A 17 -39.73 -15.06 22.89
C GLU A 17 -38.99 -15.98 21.91
N GLU A 18 -38.26 -15.37 20.97
CA GLU A 18 -37.26 -16.06 20.16
C GLU A 18 -36.40 -16.86 21.14
N TYR A 19 -36.69 -18.14 21.25
CA TYR A 19 -35.85 -19.09 21.94
C TYR A 19 -34.60 -19.22 21.08
N ILE A 20 -33.65 -18.32 21.31
CA ILE A 20 -32.36 -18.38 20.64
C ILE A 20 -31.75 -19.71 21.06
N ASP A 21 -31.58 -20.59 20.07
CA ASP A 21 -31.06 -21.92 20.25
C ASP A 21 -29.67 -21.85 20.91
N GLU A 22 -29.56 -22.38 22.12
CA GLU A 22 -28.31 -22.42 22.90
C GLU A 22 -27.19 -23.13 22.12
N GLU A 23 -27.56 -24.09 21.27
CA GLU A 23 -26.63 -24.77 20.36
C GLU A 23 -26.09 -23.83 19.27
N LEU A 24 -26.94 -22.94 18.74
CA LEU A 24 -26.54 -21.93 17.77
C LEU A 24 -25.59 -20.90 18.39
N ILE A 25 -25.87 -20.44 19.62
CA ILE A 25 -24.97 -19.53 20.36
C ILE A 25 -23.60 -20.19 20.54
N LEU A 26 -23.57 -21.44 21.02
CA LEU A 26 -22.32 -22.17 21.23
C LEU A 26 -21.55 -22.39 19.92
N SER A 27 -22.25 -22.61 18.80
CA SER A 27 -21.62 -22.73 17.49
C SER A 27 -21.00 -21.42 17.01
N PHE A 28 -21.63 -20.29 17.32
CA PHE A 28 -21.14 -18.96 16.97
C PHE A 28 -19.91 -18.58 17.81
N GLU A 29 -19.90 -18.88 19.11
CA GLU A 29 -18.72 -18.70 19.97
C GLU A 29 -17.52 -19.49 19.44
N LYS A 30 -17.71 -20.78 19.11
CA LYS A 30 -16.65 -21.60 18.50
C LYS A 30 -16.17 -21.06 17.16
N PHE A 31 -17.08 -20.51 16.35
CA PHE A 31 -16.70 -19.86 15.10
C PHE A 31 -15.86 -18.61 15.35
N GLN A 32 -16.21 -17.79 16.35
CA GLN A 32 -15.44 -16.62 16.73
C GLN A 32 -14.03 -16.99 17.23
N GLU A 33 -13.90 -18.04 18.04
CA GLU A 33 -12.59 -18.56 18.47
C GLU A 33 -11.70 -18.90 17.27
N VAL A 34 -12.26 -19.60 16.27
CA VAL A 34 -11.51 -19.92 15.03
C VAL A 34 -11.16 -18.66 14.23
N GLN A 35 -12.01 -17.65 14.19
CA GLN A 35 -11.70 -16.37 13.51
C GLN A 35 -10.57 -15.63 14.22
N GLU A 36 -10.52 -15.65 15.55
CA GLU A 36 -9.45 -15.04 16.33
C GLU A 36 -8.11 -15.77 16.11
N GLU A 37 -8.12 -17.11 16.12
CA GLU A 37 -6.93 -17.90 15.79
C GLU A 37 -6.42 -17.62 14.37
N LEU A 38 -7.32 -17.49 13.39
CA LEU A 38 -6.94 -17.12 12.02
C LEU A 38 -6.36 -15.71 11.94
N ALA A 39 -6.93 -14.74 12.66
CA ALA A 39 -6.43 -13.39 12.72
C ALA A 39 -5.01 -13.34 13.34
N GLU A 40 -4.77 -14.08 14.43
CA GLU A 40 -3.46 -14.16 15.07
C GLU A 40 -2.41 -14.77 14.12
N ILE A 41 -2.75 -15.83 13.40
CA ILE A 41 -1.85 -16.45 12.41
C ILE A 41 -1.52 -15.46 11.28
N ASN A 42 -2.53 -14.75 10.76
CA ASN A 42 -2.34 -13.77 9.69
C ASN A 42 -1.46 -12.59 10.15
N GLU A 43 -1.66 -12.08 11.36
CA GLU A 43 -0.83 -11.03 11.92
C GLU A 43 0.62 -11.50 12.09
N LYS A 44 0.82 -12.71 12.62
CA LYS A 44 2.15 -13.31 12.75
C LYS A 44 2.84 -13.48 11.40
N GLN A 45 2.12 -13.93 10.37
CA GLN A 45 2.66 -14.07 9.02
C GLN A 45 3.09 -12.71 8.46
N SER A 46 2.22 -11.70 8.54
CA SER A 46 2.53 -10.34 8.07
C SER A 46 3.76 -9.76 8.78
N ASN A 47 3.89 -9.98 10.09
CA ASN A 47 5.04 -9.54 10.87
C ASN A 47 6.36 -10.23 10.46
N GLU A 48 6.32 -11.53 10.16
CA GLU A 48 7.52 -12.25 9.69
C GLU A 48 7.93 -11.80 8.28
N VAL A 49 6.98 -11.58 7.37
CA VAL A 49 7.26 -10.99 6.04
C VAL A 49 7.92 -9.63 6.20
N LEU A 50 7.37 -8.75 7.05
CA LEU A 50 7.93 -7.42 7.29
C LEU A 50 9.37 -7.48 7.83
N LYS A 51 9.66 -8.40 8.77
CA LYS A 51 11.03 -8.59 9.29
C LYS A 51 12.00 -8.99 8.17
N VAL A 52 11.61 -9.92 7.32
CA VAL A 52 12.44 -10.35 6.17
C VAL A 52 12.68 -9.18 5.22
N GLU A 53 11.65 -8.40 4.91
CA GLU A 53 11.78 -7.22 4.04
C GLU A 53 12.73 -6.17 4.61
N GLN A 54 12.65 -5.89 5.92
CA GLN A 54 13.55 -4.97 6.62
C GLN A 54 15.00 -5.47 6.60
N GLN A 55 15.23 -6.77 6.83
CA GLN A 55 16.56 -7.37 6.74
C GLN A 55 17.16 -7.21 5.34
N TYR A 56 16.39 -7.55 4.30
CA TYR A 56 16.86 -7.41 2.93
C TYR A 56 16.94 -5.95 2.47
N HIS A 57 16.14 -5.04 3.03
CA HIS A 57 16.28 -3.61 2.81
C HIS A 57 17.67 -3.11 3.24
N GLU A 58 18.12 -3.45 4.44
CA GLU A 58 19.45 -3.06 4.92
C GLU A 58 20.59 -3.65 4.07
N ILE A 59 20.47 -4.92 3.67
CA ILE A 59 21.45 -5.55 2.78
C ILE A 59 21.46 -4.83 1.43
N ARG A 60 20.29 -4.62 0.80
CA ARG A 60 20.17 -3.93 -0.48
C ARG A 60 20.72 -2.51 -0.42
N LYS A 61 20.51 -1.79 0.69
CA LYS A 61 21.04 -0.44 0.90
C LYS A 61 22.56 -0.39 0.75
N THR A 62 23.27 -1.29 1.42
CA THR A 62 24.75 -1.35 1.29
C THR A 62 25.21 -1.67 -0.13
N ILE A 63 24.45 -2.49 -0.86
CA ILE A 63 24.74 -2.84 -2.26
C ILE A 63 24.44 -1.66 -3.19
N TYR A 64 23.34 -0.95 -2.97
CA TYR A 64 22.97 0.24 -3.73
C TYR A 64 23.99 1.36 -3.55
N ASP A 65 24.56 1.53 -2.35
CA ASP A 65 25.62 2.50 -2.11
C ASP A 65 26.88 2.17 -2.92
N LYS A 66 27.31 0.90 -2.90
CA LYS A 66 28.43 0.42 -3.73
C LYS A 66 28.15 0.62 -5.23
N ARG A 67 26.95 0.27 -5.68
CA ARG A 67 26.51 0.48 -7.07
C ARG A 67 26.56 1.97 -7.43
N ASN A 68 26.07 2.84 -6.55
CA ASN A 68 26.04 4.29 -6.77
C ASN A 68 27.45 4.87 -6.88
N GLN A 69 28.41 4.39 -6.09
CA GLN A 69 29.81 4.79 -6.20
C GLN A 69 30.39 4.44 -7.58
N ILE A 70 30.08 3.25 -8.10
CA ILE A 70 30.51 2.84 -9.45
C ILE A 70 29.81 3.70 -10.53
N ILE A 71 28.49 3.90 -10.41
CA ILE A 71 27.72 4.69 -11.38
C ILE A 71 28.26 6.12 -11.51
N LYS A 72 28.71 6.75 -10.42
CA LYS A 72 29.33 8.09 -10.46
C LYS A 72 30.57 8.17 -11.37
N THR A 73 31.24 7.04 -11.63
CA THR A 73 32.40 6.99 -12.54
C THR A 73 31.98 6.90 -14.02
N LEU A 74 30.73 6.55 -14.30
CA LEU A 74 30.21 6.35 -15.65
C LEU A 74 29.50 7.63 -16.15
N PRO A 75 29.99 8.27 -17.23
CA PRO A 75 29.38 9.49 -17.72
C PRO A 75 27.98 9.23 -18.30
N ASN A 76 27.01 10.04 -17.87
CA ASN A 76 25.62 10.05 -18.33
C ASN A 76 24.90 8.68 -18.17
N PHE A 77 25.29 7.86 -17.20
CA PHE A 77 24.72 6.53 -17.00
C PHE A 77 23.19 6.55 -16.87
N TRP A 78 22.65 7.35 -15.94
CA TRP A 78 21.21 7.40 -15.68
C TRP A 78 20.45 7.94 -16.89
N LEU A 79 20.92 9.01 -17.54
CA LEU A 79 20.30 9.54 -18.75
C LEU A 79 20.18 8.47 -19.84
N LYS A 80 21.28 7.73 -20.11
CA LYS A 80 21.27 6.63 -21.09
C LYS A 80 20.30 5.51 -20.68
N ALA A 81 20.25 5.17 -19.39
CA ALA A 81 19.34 4.15 -18.88
C ALA A 81 17.86 4.57 -19.09
N PHE A 82 17.50 5.80 -18.73
CA PHE A 82 16.15 6.34 -18.92
C PHE A 82 15.75 6.37 -20.40
N MET A 83 16.62 6.84 -21.29
CA MET A 83 16.36 6.89 -22.74
C MET A 83 16.27 5.50 -23.38
N SER A 84 16.89 4.48 -22.79
CA SER A 84 16.80 3.10 -23.28
C SER A 84 15.54 2.36 -22.82
N HIS A 85 14.78 2.91 -21.87
CA HIS A 85 13.62 2.24 -21.30
C HIS A 85 12.35 2.50 -22.13
N PRO A 86 11.64 1.46 -22.61
CA PRO A 86 10.50 1.62 -23.53
C PRO A 86 9.39 2.56 -23.04
N VAL A 87 9.16 2.59 -21.72
CA VAL A 87 8.11 3.41 -21.10
C VAL A 87 8.62 4.79 -20.67
N LEU A 88 9.89 4.93 -20.30
CA LEU A 88 10.40 6.15 -19.67
C LEU A 88 11.08 7.10 -20.66
N ASN A 89 11.45 6.59 -21.83
CA ASN A 89 12.15 7.38 -22.86
C ASN A 89 11.35 8.60 -23.31
N ASP A 90 10.03 8.49 -23.36
CA ASP A 90 9.15 9.53 -23.89
C ASP A 90 8.78 10.59 -22.83
N ILE A 91 9.23 10.40 -21.58
CA ILE A 91 8.98 11.36 -20.49
C ILE A 91 9.89 12.58 -20.59
N LEU A 92 11.10 12.44 -21.18
CA LEU A 92 12.09 13.51 -21.24
C LEU A 92 12.10 14.20 -22.60
N ASN A 93 11.76 15.49 -22.60
CA ASN A 93 11.86 16.38 -23.76
C ASN A 93 13.34 16.64 -24.14
N HIS A 94 13.57 17.17 -25.34
CA HIS A 94 14.94 17.38 -25.86
C HIS A 94 15.81 18.27 -24.94
N GLU A 95 15.22 19.25 -24.26
CA GLU A 95 15.93 20.14 -23.34
C GLU A 95 16.22 19.51 -21.97
N GLU A 96 15.39 18.57 -21.50
CA GLU A 96 15.54 17.89 -20.20
C GLU A 96 16.63 16.81 -20.21
N ARG A 97 17.22 16.55 -21.37
CA ARG A 97 18.32 15.59 -21.58
C ARG A 97 19.68 16.12 -21.11
N GLU A 98 19.74 17.41 -20.75
CA GLU A 98 20.93 18.03 -20.18
C GLU A 98 20.98 17.76 -18.65
N ASN A 99 22.10 17.20 -18.16
CA ASN A 99 22.30 16.70 -16.78
C ASN A 99 21.73 17.57 -15.64
N PHE A 100 21.20 16.91 -14.59
CA PHE A 100 20.83 17.49 -13.27
C PHE A 100 22.01 18.01 -12.41
N ASN A 101 23.19 18.21 -12.99
CA ASN A 101 24.29 18.92 -12.34
C ASN A 101 23.93 20.42 -12.19
N PRO A 102 24.78 21.30 -11.63
CA PRO A 102 24.49 22.74 -11.62
C PRO A 102 24.10 23.21 -13.02
N ASN A 103 22.82 23.50 -13.19
CA ASN A 103 22.18 23.76 -14.48
C ASN A 103 21.56 25.16 -14.47
N PRO A 104 21.29 25.75 -15.65
CA PRO A 104 20.78 27.12 -15.72
C PRO A 104 19.28 27.24 -15.42
N TYR A 105 18.57 26.16 -15.08
CA TYR A 105 17.11 26.13 -14.97
C TYR A 105 16.60 26.28 -13.53
N PHE A 106 17.12 25.49 -12.59
CA PHE A 106 16.69 25.51 -11.19
C PHE A 106 17.87 25.38 -10.21
N GLU A 107 17.63 25.75 -8.96
CA GLU A 107 18.63 25.73 -7.88
C GLU A 107 18.66 24.42 -7.08
N ASN A 108 17.62 23.57 -7.19
CA ASN A 108 17.54 22.31 -6.47
C ASN A 108 18.70 21.37 -6.84
N GLU A 109 19.43 20.89 -5.83
CA GLU A 109 20.41 19.80 -6.02
C GLU A 109 19.75 18.42 -6.11
N LYS A 110 18.54 18.31 -5.56
CA LYS A 110 17.75 17.08 -5.51
C LYS A 110 16.27 17.43 -5.54
N LEU A 111 15.53 16.75 -6.41
CA LEU A 111 14.07 16.72 -6.39
C LEU A 111 13.64 15.38 -5.79
N THR A 112 12.73 15.43 -4.82
CA THR A 112 12.20 14.23 -4.16
C THR A 112 10.69 14.25 -4.23
N LYS A 113 10.10 13.13 -4.69
CA LYS A 113 8.68 12.81 -4.56
C LYS A 113 8.58 11.64 -3.57
N ALA A 114 7.89 11.84 -2.45
CA ALA A 114 7.70 10.85 -1.41
C ALA A 114 6.21 10.47 -1.31
N PHE A 115 5.96 9.17 -1.26
CA PHE A 115 4.63 8.58 -1.11
C PHE A 115 4.54 8.01 0.30
N THR A 116 3.53 8.42 1.06
CA THR A 116 3.26 7.93 2.41
C THR A 116 1.91 7.24 2.41
N ILE A 117 1.89 5.93 2.64
CA ILE A 117 0.66 5.16 2.81
C ILE A 117 0.23 5.29 4.28
N LEU A 118 -1.00 5.71 4.52
CA LEU A 118 -1.60 5.87 5.84
C LEU A 118 -2.33 4.60 6.28
N GLU A 119 -2.63 4.49 7.57
CA GLU A 119 -3.27 3.29 8.17
C GLU A 119 -4.69 3.04 7.65
N ASP A 120 -5.36 4.07 7.15
CA ASP A 120 -6.68 3.96 6.52
C ASP A 120 -6.62 3.55 5.03
N GLY A 121 -5.42 3.27 4.51
CA GLY A 121 -5.18 2.89 3.11
C GLY A 121 -5.00 4.07 2.16
N THR A 122 -5.18 5.31 2.62
CA THR A 122 -4.97 6.49 1.77
C THR A 122 -3.49 6.77 1.52
N THR A 123 -3.15 7.33 0.35
CA THR A 123 -1.76 7.68 0.00
C THR A 123 -1.58 9.19 -0.06
N LYS A 124 -0.70 9.73 0.78
CA LYS A 124 -0.28 11.13 0.73
C LYS A 124 0.98 11.29 -0.11
N ILE A 125 0.94 12.19 -1.08
CA ILE A 125 2.08 12.55 -1.91
C ILE A 125 2.69 13.86 -1.43
N THR A 126 4.02 13.88 -1.26
CA THR A 126 4.77 15.10 -0.97
C THR A 126 5.89 15.28 -1.99
N THR A 127 5.93 16.44 -2.64
CA THR A 127 6.90 16.75 -3.70
C THR A 127 7.73 17.96 -3.30
N THR A 128 9.01 17.96 -3.64
CA THR A 128 9.90 19.11 -3.44
C THR A 128 9.50 20.25 -4.38
N PRO A 129 9.18 21.46 -3.88
CA PRO A 129 8.93 22.61 -4.75
C PRO A 129 10.17 22.96 -5.58
N ILE A 130 9.97 23.19 -6.87
CA ILE A 130 11.05 23.54 -7.79
C ILE A 130 11.40 25.02 -7.62
N LYS A 131 12.68 25.31 -7.36
CA LYS A 131 13.24 26.65 -7.20
C LYS A 131 13.84 27.09 -8.54
N TRP A 132 13.01 27.67 -9.38
CA TRP A 132 13.42 28.14 -10.71
C TRP A 132 14.37 29.35 -10.63
N LYS A 133 15.34 29.40 -11.54
CA LYS A 133 16.24 30.55 -11.71
C LYS A 133 15.54 31.67 -12.49
N GLU A 134 16.03 32.89 -12.32
CA GLU A 134 15.43 34.10 -12.90
C GLU A 134 15.23 33.98 -14.43
N GLY A 135 14.02 34.26 -14.91
CA GLY A 135 13.65 34.19 -16.33
C GLY A 135 13.45 32.77 -16.88
N LYS A 136 13.36 31.73 -16.04
CA LYS A 136 13.12 30.33 -16.44
C LYS A 136 11.73 29.78 -16.11
N LEU A 137 10.87 30.57 -15.48
CA LEU A 137 9.45 30.26 -15.34
C LEU A 137 8.77 30.49 -16.69
N THR A 138 8.33 29.43 -17.36
CA THR A 138 7.59 29.53 -18.64
C THR A 138 6.14 29.06 -18.56
N CYS A 139 5.64 28.74 -17.37
CA CYS A 139 4.28 28.23 -17.18
C CYS A 139 3.58 29.07 -16.12
N GLU A 140 2.43 29.66 -16.47
CA GLU A 140 1.50 30.23 -15.50
C GLU A 140 1.09 29.10 -14.54
N GLN A 141 1.18 29.36 -13.24
CA GLN A 141 0.65 28.45 -12.23
C GLN A 141 -0.87 28.58 -12.32
N GLU A 142 -1.52 27.63 -12.97
CA GLU A 142 -2.88 27.30 -12.54
C GLU A 142 -2.72 26.83 -11.10
N ASP A 143 -3.35 27.56 -10.17
CA ASP A 143 -3.47 27.13 -8.79
C ASP A 143 -3.91 25.66 -8.84
N ASP A 144 -3.11 24.77 -8.22
CA ASP A 144 -3.48 23.38 -8.06
C ASP A 144 -4.85 23.37 -7.36
N GLU A 145 -5.94 23.27 -8.12
CA GLU A 145 -7.21 22.82 -7.60
C GLU A 145 -6.88 21.51 -6.90
N GLU A 146 -7.34 21.35 -5.67
CA GLU A 146 -7.21 20.10 -4.92
C GLU A 146 -7.75 18.99 -5.82
N ASP A 147 -6.85 18.30 -6.52
CA ASP A 147 -7.21 17.19 -7.40
C ASP A 147 -7.93 16.19 -6.51
N GLU A 148 -9.25 16.15 -6.72
CA GLU A 148 -10.19 15.23 -6.10
C GLU A 148 -9.53 13.85 -6.14
N ASP A 149 -9.27 13.28 -4.96
CA ASP A 149 -8.58 12.01 -4.74
C ASP A 149 -9.00 11.01 -5.83
N THR A 150 -8.22 10.96 -6.92
CA THR A 150 -8.33 9.89 -7.87
C THR A 150 -7.70 8.74 -7.13
N ASN A 151 -8.59 7.97 -6.52
CA ASN A 151 -8.35 6.68 -5.92
C ASN A 151 -7.97 5.72 -7.06
N ASP A 152 -6.89 6.03 -7.78
CA ASP A 152 -6.05 5.02 -8.37
C ASP A 152 -5.50 4.31 -7.15
N GLU A 153 -6.19 3.23 -6.82
CA GLU A 153 -5.75 2.16 -5.96
C GLU A 153 -4.42 1.68 -6.55
N ILE A 154 -3.34 2.42 -6.26
CA ILE A 154 -2.03 1.82 -6.13
C ILE A 154 -2.16 1.07 -4.81
N VAL A 155 -2.89 -0.04 -4.87
CA VAL A 155 -2.67 -1.14 -3.96
C VAL A 155 -1.19 -1.39 -4.15
N GLY A 156 -0.39 -0.94 -3.18
CA GLY A 156 0.93 -1.47 -2.99
C GLY A 156 0.74 -2.93 -2.60
N ASP A 157 0.31 -3.74 -3.57
CA ASP A 157 0.31 -5.19 -3.52
C ASP A 157 1.78 -5.61 -3.57
N TYR A 158 2.46 -5.36 -2.45
CA TYR A 158 3.31 -6.39 -1.89
C TYR A 158 2.44 -7.45 -1.21
N GLN A 159 1.25 -7.76 -1.75
CA GLN A 159 0.83 -9.15 -1.80
C GLN A 159 1.82 -9.86 -2.73
N TYR A 160 2.91 -10.37 -2.15
CA TYR A 160 3.55 -11.53 -2.73
C TYR A 160 2.42 -12.48 -3.15
N SER A 161 2.42 -12.93 -4.42
CA SER A 161 1.49 -13.97 -4.84
C SER A 161 1.46 -15.05 -3.74
N PRO A 162 0.29 -15.56 -3.34
CA PRO A 162 0.20 -16.68 -2.41
C PRO A 162 1.17 -17.82 -2.77
N GLU A 163 1.48 -17.96 -4.05
CA GLU A 163 2.46 -18.90 -4.59
C GLU A 163 3.91 -18.57 -4.19
N LEU A 164 4.30 -17.29 -4.16
CA LEU A 164 5.63 -16.82 -3.72
C LEU A 164 5.79 -16.99 -2.21
N ILE A 165 4.75 -16.72 -1.42
CA ILE A 165 4.76 -16.96 0.03
C ILE A 165 4.92 -18.46 0.31
N HIS A 166 4.17 -19.31 -0.40
CA HIS A 166 4.31 -20.76 -0.29
C HIS A 166 5.71 -21.25 -0.68
N LEU A 167 6.29 -20.72 -1.77
CA LEU A 167 7.63 -21.07 -2.22
C LEU A 167 8.71 -20.72 -1.18
N VAL A 168 8.62 -19.53 -0.59
CA VAL A 168 9.57 -19.08 0.43
C VAL A 168 9.43 -19.92 1.70
N LEU A 169 8.21 -20.26 2.09
CA LEU A 169 7.95 -21.13 3.24
C LEU A 169 8.40 -22.59 3.01
N GLU A 170 8.25 -23.12 1.79
CA GLU A 170 8.78 -24.43 1.42
C GLU A 170 10.30 -24.45 1.40
N GLU A 171 10.94 -23.41 0.85
CA GLU A 171 12.40 -23.33 0.79
C GLU A 171 13.02 -23.23 2.21
N GLU A 172 12.38 -22.48 3.11
CA GLU A 172 12.78 -22.41 4.52
C GLU A 172 12.51 -23.73 5.29
N ARG A 173 11.43 -24.45 4.97
CA ARG A 173 11.16 -25.79 5.53
C ARG A 173 12.21 -26.81 5.08
N GLU A 174 12.64 -26.75 3.82
CA GLU A 174 13.68 -27.63 3.27
C GLU A 174 15.07 -27.33 3.85
N ARG A 175 15.39 -26.05 4.11
CA ARG A 175 16.65 -25.64 4.75
C ARG A 175 16.76 -26.12 6.20
N LYS A 176 15.66 -26.14 6.95
CA LYS A 176 15.63 -26.65 8.35
C LYS A 176 15.67 -28.17 8.47
N ASN A 177 15.33 -28.88 7.39
CA ASN A 177 15.30 -30.35 7.34
C ASN A 177 16.57 -30.96 6.69
N ARG A 178 17.59 -30.16 6.39
CA ARG A 178 18.93 -30.58 5.98
C ARG A 178 19.94 -30.33 7.11
#